data_AF-A0A421DIX3-F1
#
_entry.id   AF-A0A421DIX3-F1
#
_cell.length_a   1.000
_cell.length_b   1.000
_cell.length_c   1.000
_cell.angle_alpha   90.00
_cell.angle_beta   90.00
_cell.angle_gamma   90.00
#
_symmetry.space_group_name_H-M   'P 1'
#
loop_
_entity.id
_entity.type
_entity.pdbx_description
1 polymer ?
#
loop_
_entity_poly.entity_id
_entity_poly.type
_entity_poly.pdbx_seq_one_letter_code
_entity_poly.pdbx_strand_id
1 'polypeptide(L)'
;MLNKKYYLQHTVDVYVTELKDEKVRVTFHRMTTREKVEIVTSKIIAEFLALLDGRKSAHEILIMLGAFEQHAAINLIEFLLAQHLITEDNGNVDSQSRYARQIAYLDDMILDRKGHETQKILESKKIAIIGCGAVTGNIAENLARAGIQKFILVDFKDFKRSNLSRHLFSRASDIGKSKAEVLANYLKKIDSRIKIEFYKEKLLPNSNLSKWFDQDVNLVINGCDEPYIGHTSVKLGRFLQTKNIALYVSGGFDAHLMSSGELVYPPNTPCIDCIQKTFSNALSDWKPIYSRTDDIEPLVSNINKKINIPTDYAIGGPGGIASMSGYSAFLSTLKIIHFLSEDSQYNYSTIRYEYLPNSGELTKFTLLKQGDCNACNR
;
A
#
# COMPACT_ATOMS: atom_id res chain seq x y z
N MET A 1 14.22 -5.07 34.92
CA MET A 1 12.88 -5.21 34.33
C MET A 1 11.81 -4.52 35.18
N LEU A 2 11.71 -4.83 36.48
CA LEU A 2 10.65 -4.26 37.35
C LEU A 2 10.68 -2.73 37.53
N ASN A 3 11.84 -2.08 37.42
CA ASN A 3 11.92 -0.60 37.52
C ASN A 3 11.40 0.14 36.27
N LYS A 4 11.00 -0.59 35.22
CA LYS A 4 10.47 -0.02 33.99
C LYS A 4 8.96 0.17 34.09
N LYS A 5 8.44 1.10 33.28
CA LYS A 5 7.01 1.36 33.15
C LYS A 5 6.48 0.62 31.93
N TYR A 6 5.32 0.00 32.07
CA TYR A 6 4.68 -0.75 31.00
C TYR A 6 3.23 -0.32 30.87
N TYR A 7 2.70 -0.42 29.66
CA TYR A 7 1.29 -0.23 29.37
C TYR A 7 0.75 -1.36 28.51
N LEU A 8 -0.54 -1.66 28.64
CA LEU A 8 -1.25 -2.54 27.72
C LEU A 8 -1.20 -1.97 26.30
N GLN A 9 -0.89 -2.82 25.33
CA GLN A 9 -0.82 -2.41 23.93
C GLN A 9 -2.16 -1.79 23.50
N HIS A 10 -2.14 -0.67 22.78
CA HIS A 10 -3.36 0.11 22.47
C HIS A 10 -4.41 -0.63 21.63
N THR A 11 -4.00 -1.72 20.98
CA THR A 11 -4.80 -2.59 20.14
C THR A 11 -5.26 -3.85 20.85
N VAL A 12 -4.95 -4.00 22.15
CA VAL A 12 -5.31 -5.17 22.95
C VAL A 12 -6.44 -4.81 23.90
N ASP A 13 -7.60 -5.43 23.67
CA ASP A 13 -8.69 -5.44 24.63
C ASP A 13 -8.46 -6.55 25.66
N VAL A 14 -8.79 -6.29 26.92
CA VAL A 14 -8.64 -7.27 28.02
C VAL A 14 -9.99 -7.54 28.66
N TYR A 15 -10.36 -8.82 28.73
CA TYR A 15 -11.56 -9.30 29.41
C TYR A 15 -11.16 -10.19 30.58
N VAL A 16 -11.85 -10.05 31.71
CA VAL A 16 -11.64 -10.89 32.89
C VAL A 16 -12.92 -11.66 33.18
N THR A 17 -12.82 -12.98 33.25
CA THR A 17 -13.93 -13.88 33.61
C THR A 17 -13.58 -14.61 34.91
N GLU A 18 -14.46 -14.56 35.90
CA GLU A 18 -14.28 -15.31 37.14
C GLU A 18 -14.40 -16.83 36.89
N LEU A 19 -13.52 -17.59 37.53
CA LEU A 19 -13.53 -19.05 37.55
C LEU A 19 -13.72 -19.55 38.99
N LYS A 20 -13.80 -20.87 39.16
CA LYS A 20 -13.79 -21.51 40.48
C LYS A 20 -12.41 -21.36 41.15
N ASP A 21 -12.36 -21.53 42.47
CA ASP A 21 -11.12 -21.57 43.27
C ASP A 21 -10.29 -20.27 43.24
N GLU A 22 -10.96 -19.12 43.30
CA GLU A 22 -10.34 -17.77 43.31
C GLU A 22 -9.45 -17.45 42.09
N LYS A 23 -9.61 -18.21 41.00
CA LYS A 23 -8.94 -17.97 39.73
C LYS A 23 -9.80 -17.11 38.80
N VAL A 24 -9.12 -16.46 37.87
CA VAL A 24 -9.72 -15.70 36.77
C VAL A 24 -9.10 -16.15 35.45
N ARG A 25 -9.91 -16.13 34.39
CA ARG A 25 -9.42 -16.17 33.02
C ARG A 25 -9.25 -14.73 32.54
N VAL A 26 -8.04 -14.37 32.13
CA VAL A 26 -7.77 -13.10 31.44
C VAL A 26 -7.62 -13.41 29.96
N THR A 27 -8.50 -12.83 29.15
CA THR A 27 -8.49 -12.96 27.69
C THR A 27 -8.02 -11.65 27.09
N PHE A 28 -6.89 -11.71 26.40
CA PHE A 28 -6.36 -10.62 25.59
C PHE A 28 -6.86 -10.81 24.16
N HIS A 29 -7.54 -9.80 23.61
CA HIS A 29 -8.05 -9.80 22.24
C HIS A 29 -7.36 -8.71 21.44
N ARG A 30 -6.55 -9.12 20.45
CA ARG A 30 -5.95 -8.18 19.51
C ARG A 30 -7.03 -7.70 18.54
N MET A 31 -7.41 -6.43 18.63
CA MET A 31 -8.51 -5.86 17.85
C MET A 31 -8.23 -5.92 16.34
N THR A 32 -6.96 -5.78 15.94
CA THR A 32 -6.55 -5.75 14.53
C THR A 32 -6.56 -7.13 13.88
N THR A 33 -5.96 -8.13 14.53
CA THR A 33 -5.82 -9.50 13.98
C THR A 33 -6.93 -10.45 14.42
N ARG A 34 -7.73 -10.05 15.42
CA ARG A 34 -8.74 -10.87 16.11
C ARG A 34 -8.17 -12.10 16.83
N GLU A 35 -6.85 -12.18 16.97
CA GLU A 35 -6.19 -13.22 17.73
C GLU A 35 -6.51 -13.09 19.22
N LYS A 36 -6.47 -14.22 19.91
CA LYS A 36 -6.76 -14.30 21.34
C LYS A 36 -5.62 -15.00 22.05
N VAL A 37 -5.18 -14.41 23.15
CA VAL A 37 -4.29 -15.05 24.12
C VAL A 37 -5.05 -15.14 25.43
N GLU A 38 -5.08 -16.32 26.04
CA GLU A 38 -5.78 -16.53 27.30
C GLU A 38 -4.83 -17.07 28.35
N ILE A 39 -4.91 -16.51 29.55
CA ILE A 39 -4.21 -17.02 30.73
C ILE A 39 -5.21 -17.27 31.85
N VAL A 40 -5.00 -18.34 32.61
CA VAL A 40 -5.70 -18.59 33.86
C VAL A 40 -4.77 -18.24 35.00
N THR A 41 -5.18 -17.29 35.84
CA THR A 41 -4.33 -16.70 36.87
C THR A 41 -5.16 -16.32 38.11
N SER A 42 -4.53 -15.76 39.13
CA SER A 42 -5.20 -15.22 40.33
C SER A 42 -5.73 -13.79 40.10
N LYS A 43 -6.70 -13.36 40.91
CA LYS A 43 -7.29 -12.01 40.84
C LYS A 43 -6.24 -10.89 40.91
N ILE A 44 -5.23 -11.04 41.76
CA ILE A 44 -4.14 -10.06 41.93
C ILE A 44 -3.34 -9.82 40.65
N ILE A 45 -3.21 -10.82 39.77
CA ILE A 45 -2.53 -10.66 38.48
C ILE A 45 -3.40 -9.88 37.50
N ALA A 46 -4.72 -10.08 37.52
CA ALA A 46 -5.62 -9.24 36.73
C ALA A 46 -5.59 -7.77 37.20
N GLU A 47 -5.52 -7.53 38.51
CA GLU A 47 -5.32 -6.19 39.08
C GLU A 47 -3.98 -5.58 38.67
N PHE A 48 -2.90 -6.37 38.69
CA PHE A 48 -1.59 -5.94 38.19
C PHE A 48 -1.65 -5.49 36.73
N LEU A 49 -2.29 -6.27 35.86
CA LEU A 49 -2.47 -5.93 34.44
C LEU A 49 -3.27 -4.63 34.26
N ALA A 50 -4.32 -4.42 35.07
CA ALA A 50 -5.14 -3.21 35.01
C ALA A 50 -4.39 -1.94 35.42
N LEU A 51 -3.28 -2.08 36.16
CA LEU A 51 -2.41 -0.98 36.59
C LEU A 51 -1.24 -0.71 35.63
N LEU A 52 -1.08 -1.51 34.56
CA LEU A 52 -0.10 -1.23 33.50
C LEU A 52 -0.62 -0.13 32.57
N ASP A 53 -0.44 1.12 33.00
CA ASP A 53 -0.89 2.33 32.30
C ASP A 53 0.27 3.27 31.89
N GLY A 54 1.52 2.83 32.06
CA GLY A 54 2.73 3.61 31.79
C GLY A 54 3.07 4.66 32.86
N ARG A 55 2.26 4.84 33.92
CA ARG A 55 2.51 5.89 34.93
C ARG A 55 3.47 5.43 36.03
N LYS A 56 3.30 4.21 36.51
CA LYS A 56 4.11 3.58 37.56
C LYS A 56 5.00 2.47 36.99
N SER A 57 6.13 2.25 37.63
CA SER A 57 6.97 1.09 37.36
C SER A 57 6.29 -0.19 37.82
N ALA A 58 6.62 -1.33 37.21
CA ALA A 58 6.11 -2.62 37.65
C ALA A 58 6.45 -2.89 39.14
N HIS A 59 7.60 -2.42 39.63
CA HIS A 59 7.98 -2.54 41.03
C HIS A 59 7.05 -1.76 41.98
N GLU A 60 6.72 -0.51 41.65
CA GLU A 60 5.78 0.30 42.43
C GLU A 60 4.38 -0.32 42.47
N ILE A 61 3.92 -0.90 41.34
CA ILE A 61 2.63 -1.58 41.26
C ILE A 61 2.62 -2.83 42.16
N LEU A 62 3.67 -3.64 42.13
CA LEU A 62 3.78 -4.84 42.98
C LEU A 62 3.75 -4.50 44.48
N ILE A 63 4.44 -3.43 44.88
CA ILE A 63 4.39 -2.92 46.27
C ILE A 63 2.97 -2.53 46.65
N MET A 64 2.24 -1.83 45.78
CA MET A 64 0.87 -1.41 46.04
C MET A 64 -0.10 -2.58 46.21
N LEU A 65 0.06 -3.64 45.44
CA LEU A 65 -0.78 -4.83 45.50
C LEU A 65 -0.42 -5.77 46.66
N GLY A 66 0.71 -5.54 47.34
CA GLY A 66 1.23 -6.46 48.34
C GLY A 66 1.68 -7.81 47.77
N ALA A 67 2.05 -7.85 46.48
CA ALA A 67 2.51 -9.05 45.77
C ALA A 67 4.04 -9.07 45.71
N PHE A 68 4.68 -10.08 46.30
CA PHE A 68 6.14 -10.04 46.57
C PHE A 68 6.99 -11.07 45.81
N GLU A 69 6.41 -11.92 44.98
CA GLU A 69 7.20 -12.88 44.20
C GLU A 69 7.78 -12.23 42.94
N GLN A 70 8.90 -11.53 43.09
CA GLN A 70 9.56 -10.79 42.01
C GLN A 70 9.88 -11.66 40.79
N HIS A 71 10.25 -12.93 41.01
CA HIS A 71 10.59 -13.85 39.93
C HIS A 71 9.36 -14.20 39.07
N ALA A 72 8.21 -14.48 39.70
CA ALA A 72 6.96 -14.71 39.00
C ALA A 72 6.49 -13.48 38.21
N ALA A 73 6.65 -12.28 38.78
CA ALA A 73 6.32 -11.03 38.09
C ALA A 73 7.21 -10.78 36.86
N ILE A 74 8.51 -11.06 36.97
CA ILE A 74 9.44 -10.96 35.83
C ILE A 74 9.01 -11.95 34.72
N ASN A 75 8.75 -13.20 35.07
CA ASN A 75 8.32 -14.22 34.10
C ASN A 75 7.00 -13.84 33.40
N LEU A 76 6.05 -13.26 34.14
CA LEU A 76 4.81 -12.73 33.56
C LEU A 76 5.09 -11.59 32.58
N ILE A 77 5.91 -10.61 32.96
CA ILE A 77 6.26 -9.47 32.08
C ILE A 77 6.96 -9.97 30.83
N GLU A 78 7.90 -10.91 30.95
CA GLU A 78 8.58 -11.53 29.81
C GLU A 78 7.61 -12.23 28.88
N PHE A 79 6.67 -13.01 29.42
CA PHE A 79 5.60 -13.64 28.64
C PHE A 79 4.75 -12.59 27.90
N LEU A 80 4.28 -11.55 28.61
CA LEU A 80 3.42 -10.52 28.01
C LEU A 80 4.15 -9.74 26.91
N LEU A 81 5.44 -9.44 27.09
CA LEU A 81 6.28 -8.80 26.08
C LEU A 81 6.50 -9.71 24.87
N ALA A 82 6.81 -10.99 25.10
CA ALA A 82 7.00 -11.98 24.03
C ALA A 82 5.70 -12.22 23.24
N GLN A 83 4.54 -12.06 23.89
CA GLN A 83 3.23 -12.11 23.25
C GLN A 83 2.77 -10.75 22.71
N HIS A 84 3.58 -9.69 22.76
CA HIS A 84 3.23 -8.34 22.28
C HIS A 84 1.91 -7.79 22.91
N LEU A 85 1.63 -8.15 24.16
CA LEU A 85 0.41 -7.73 24.88
C LEU A 85 0.62 -6.45 25.68
N ILE A 86 1.86 -6.18 26.06
CA ILE A 86 2.29 -4.96 26.74
C ILE A 86 3.50 -4.37 26.02
N THR A 87 3.70 -3.07 26.19
CA THR A 87 4.87 -2.35 25.70
C THR A 87 5.53 -1.55 26.82
N GLU A 88 6.85 -1.47 26.80
CA GLU A 88 7.62 -0.59 27.67
C GLU A 88 7.43 0.87 27.25
N ASP A 89 7.01 1.71 28.20
CA ASP A 89 6.91 3.16 28.01
C ASP A 89 8.29 3.81 28.21
N ASN A 90 8.83 4.32 27.10
CA ASN A 90 10.12 5.02 27.06
C ASN A 90 9.95 6.56 27.03
N GLY A 91 8.74 7.09 27.22
CA GLY A 91 8.46 8.54 27.18
C GLY A 91 8.59 9.19 25.79
N ASN A 92 8.76 8.40 24.73
CA ASN A 92 9.04 8.86 23.36
C ASN A 92 7.82 8.81 22.43
N VAL A 93 6.62 8.54 22.96
CA VAL A 93 5.40 8.45 22.15
C VAL A 93 4.71 9.80 22.12
N ASP A 94 4.72 10.45 20.95
CA ASP A 94 3.92 11.65 20.72
C ASP A 94 2.44 11.26 20.64
N SER A 95 1.74 11.39 21.78
CA SER A 95 0.30 11.14 21.89
C SER A 95 -0.57 12.05 21.00
N GLN A 96 -0.02 13.15 20.50
CA GLN A 96 -0.70 14.09 19.59
C GLN A 96 -0.33 13.87 18.12
N SER A 97 0.50 12.85 17.82
CA SER A 97 0.86 12.53 16.45
C SER A 97 -0.37 12.24 15.62
N ARG A 98 -0.45 12.87 14.43
CA ARG A 98 -1.50 12.59 13.44
C ARG A 98 -1.53 11.11 12.99
N TYR A 99 -0.46 10.36 13.26
CA TYR A 99 -0.32 8.94 12.91
C TYR A 99 -0.59 8.00 14.09
N ALA A 100 -1.05 8.47 15.27
CA ALA A 100 -1.18 7.64 16.47
C ALA A 100 -1.96 6.33 16.23
N ARG A 101 -3.08 6.37 15.50
CA ARG A 101 -3.86 5.17 15.15
C ARG A 101 -3.15 4.27 14.14
N GLN A 102 -2.42 4.85 13.21
CA GLN A 102 -1.62 4.10 12.24
C GLN A 102 -0.43 3.42 12.93
N ILE A 103 0.23 4.08 13.87
CA ILE A 103 1.34 3.52 14.66
C ILE A 103 0.85 2.30 15.44
N ALA A 104 -0.32 2.39 16.09
CA ALA A 104 -0.92 1.27 16.80
C ALA A 104 -1.24 0.09 15.85
N TYR A 105 -1.72 0.37 14.64
CA TYR A 105 -1.89 -0.67 13.60
C TYR A 105 -0.55 -1.30 13.19
N LEU A 106 0.50 -0.50 13.02
CA LEU A 106 1.83 -1.00 12.65
C LEU A 106 2.46 -1.85 13.75
N ASP A 107 2.21 -1.57 15.03
CA ASP A 107 2.67 -2.41 16.13
C ASP A 107 2.12 -3.86 16.04
N ASP A 108 0.89 -4.04 15.54
CA ASP A 108 0.26 -5.36 15.40
C ASP A 108 0.68 -6.08 14.12
N MET A 109 1.00 -5.33 13.06
CA MET A 109 1.23 -5.88 11.73
C MET A 109 2.71 -6.10 11.43
N ILE A 110 3.60 -5.36 12.09
CA ILE A 110 5.05 -5.36 11.84
C ILE A 110 5.74 -5.71 13.16
N LEU A 111 5.82 -7.00 13.48
CA LEU A 111 6.20 -7.48 14.81
C LEU A 111 7.70 -7.41 15.11
N ASP A 112 8.55 -7.13 14.10
CA ASP A 112 10.00 -7.10 14.24
C ASP A 112 10.52 -5.78 14.86
N ARG A 113 9.68 -4.74 14.96
CA ARG A 113 10.04 -3.42 15.50
C ARG A 113 8.81 -2.67 16.01
N LYS A 114 9.02 -1.54 16.70
CA LYS A 114 7.90 -0.73 17.19
C LYS A 114 7.28 0.07 16.04
N GLY A 115 5.97 0.25 16.05
CA GLY A 115 5.19 0.94 15.02
C GLY A 115 5.63 2.38 14.77
N HIS A 116 6.13 3.09 15.79
CA HIS A 116 6.68 4.43 15.61
C HIS A 116 8.02 4.43 14.84
N GLU A 117 8.79 3.35 14.90
CA GLU A 117 10.01 3.16 14.10
C GLU A 117 9.63 2.85 12.66
N THR A 118 8.63 1.99 12.46
CA THR A 118 8.04 1.73 11.14
C THR A 118 7.48 3.01 10.52
N GLN A 119 6.81 3.86 11.30
CA GLN A 119 6.31 5.14 10.84
C GLN A 119 7.45 6.05 10.34
N LYS A 120 8.58 6.12 11.07
CA LYS A 120 9.77 6.87 10.63
C LYS A 120 10.36 6.31 9.34
N ILE A 121 10.35 4.98 9.17
CA ILE A 121 10.76 4.32 7.93
C ILE A 121 9.87 4.77 6.77
N LEU A 122 8.55 4.76 6.93
CA LEU A 122 7.60 5.24 5.91
C LEU A 122 7.83 6.71 5.57
N GLU A 123 8.02 7.57 6.59
CA GLU A 123 8.29 9.00 6.39
C GLU A 123 9.58 9.29 5.61
N SER A 124 10.58 8.39 5.72
CA SER A 124 11.85 8.53 5.01
C SER A 124 11.75 8.22 3.50
N LYS A 125 10.68 7.52 3.06
CA LYS A 125 10.58 6.98 1.70
C LYS A 125 10.37 8.09 0.66
N LYS A 126 10.91 7.84 -0.54
CA LYS A 126 10.71 8.64 -1.76
C LYS A 126 10.02 7.79 -2.83
N ILE A 127 8.89 8.28 -3.34
CA ILE A 127 8.03 7.56 -4.28
C ILE A 127 7.93 8.34 -5.58
N ALA A 128 8.17 7.68 -6.70
CA ALA A 128 7.89 8.26 -8.01
C ALA A 128 6.60 7.69 -8.60
N ILE A 129 5.80 8.53 -9.25
CA ILE A 129 4.53 8.15 -9.86
C ILE A 129 4.56 8.56 -11.33
N ILE A 130 4.40 7.57 -12.20
CA ILE A 130 4.40 7.71 -13.65
C ILE A 130 2.97 7.50 -14.14
N GLY A 131 2.35 8.60 -14.58
CA GLY A 131 0.91 8.71 -14.84
C GLY A 131 0.15 9.11 -13.57
N CYS A 132 -0.37 10.33 -13.53
CA CYS A 132 -1.16 10.92 -12.44
C CYS A 132 -2.67 10.75 -12.72
N GLY A 133 -3.07 9.51 -12.95
CA GLY A 133 -4.45 9.11 -13.24
C GLY A 133 -5.33 8.97 -12.00
N ALA A 134 -6.54 8.43 -12.20
CA ALA A 134 -7.50 8.21 -11.13
C ALA A 134 -6.97 7.23 -10.05
N VAL A 135 -6.39 6.10 -10.47
CA VAL A 135 -5.88 5.07 -9.53
C VAL A 135 -4.62 5.57 -8.81
N THR A 136 -3.60 5.96 -9.57
CA THR A 136 -2.31 6.39 -9.01
C THR A 136 -2.41 7.68 -8.21
N GLY A 137 -3.31 8.61 -8.56
CA GLY A 137 -3.57 9.78 -7.73
C GLY A 137 -4.17 9.43 -6.37
N ASN A 138 -5.06 8.43 -6.31
CA ASN A 138 -5.55 7.89 -5.03
C ASN A 138 -4.43 7.18 -4.26
N ILE A 139 -3.57 6.41 -4.94
CA ILE A 139 -2.40 5.80 -4.28
C ILE A 139 -1.50 6.89 -3.68
N ALA A 140 -1.19 7.94 -4.44
CA ALA A 140 -0.39 9.07 -3.98
C ALA A 140 -0.97 9.73 -2.73
N GLU A 141 -2.29 9.97 -2.74
CA GLU A 141 -3.00 10.51 -1.58
C GLU A 141 -2.87 9.60 -0.35
N ASN A 142 -3.10 8.29 -0.51
CA ASN A 142 -3.03 7.36 0.60
C ASN A 142 -1.60 7.25 1.15
N LEU A 143 -0.58 7.22 0.28
CA LEU A 143 0.83 7.20 0.68
C LEU A 143 1.22 8.48 1.42
N ALA A 144 0.77 9.65 0.95
CA ALA A 144 0.97 10.92 1.65
C ALA A 144 0.31 10.92 3.04
N ARG A 145 -0.91 10.39 3.15
CA ARG A 145 -1.61 10.22 4.43
C ARG A 145 -0.94 9.20 5.35
N ALA A 146 -0.27 8.20 4.78
CA ALA A 146 0.53 7.22 5.52
C ALA A 146 1.87 7.79 6.02
N GLY A 147 2.21 9.02 5.64
CA GLY A 147 3.39 9.74 6.14
C GLY A 147 4.54 9.85 5.17
N ILE A 148 4.46 9.27 3.96
CA ILE A 148 5.49 9.44 2.94
C ILE A 148 5.61 10.92 2.57
N GLN A 149 6.83 11.47 2.59
CA GLN A 149 7.06 12.91 2.46
C GLN A 149 7.70 13.34 1.15
N LYS A 150 8.19 12.41 0.32
CA LYS A 150 8.92 12.76 -0.91
C LYS A 150 8.25 12.12 -2.12
N PHE A 151 7.83 12.93 -3.08
CA PHE A 151 7.21 12.46 -4.31
C PHE A 151 7.86 13.02 -5.57
N ILE A 152 7.90 12.20 -6.61
CA ILE A 152 8.17 12.61 -7.98
C ILE A 152 6.93 12.30 -8.80
N LEU A 153 6.36 13.27 -9.50
CA LEU A 153 5.12 13.11 -10.26
C LEU A 153 5.36 13.39 -11.75
N VAL A 154 5.11 12.42 -12.62
CA VAL A 154 5.30 12.57 -14.07
C VAL A 154 4.00 12.30 -14.80
N ASP A 155 3.45 13.31 -15.47
CA ASP A 155 2.28 13.15 -16.35
C ASP A 155 2.24 14.30 -17.37
N PHE A 156 2.04 13.99 -18.64
CA PHE A 156 1.99 14.98 -19.73
C PHE A 156 0.60 15.57 -19.98
N LYS A 157 -0.45 14.96 -19.43
CA LYS A 157 -1.84 15.30 -19.70
C LYS A 157 -2.32 16.44 -18.80
N ASP A 158 -3.23 17.23 -19.35
CA ASP A 158 -4.03 18.18 -18.60
C ASP A 158 -5.36 17.56 -18.18
N PHE A 159 -5.98 18.14 -17.17
CA PHE A 159 -7.32 17.76 -16.72
C PHE A 159 -8.39 18.11 -17.74
N LYS A 160 -9.20 17.12 -18.10
CA LYS A 160 -10.42 17.27 -18.91
C LYS A 160 -11.65 17.11 -18.03
N ARG A 161 -12.80 17.61 -18.49
CA ARG A 161 -14.10 17.47 -17.79
C ARG A 161 -14.42 16.02 -17.42
N SER A 162 -14.13 15.08 -18.31
CA SER A 162 -14.35 13.63 -18.10
C SER A 162 -13.47 13.01 -17.01
N ASN A 163 -12.43 13.71 -16.53
CA ASN A 163 -11.57 13.22 -15.46
C ASN A 163 -12.17 13.48 -14.07
N LEU A 164 -13.03 14.50 -13.93
CA LEU A 164 -13.59 14.94 -12.65
C LEU A 164 -14.44 13.87 -11.96
N SER A 165 -15.03 12.93 -12.73
CA SER A 165 -15.81 11.83 -12.18
C SER A 165 -14.97 10.73 -11.53
N ARG A 166 -13.64 10.74 -11.69
CA ARG A 166 -12.75 9.64 -11.28
C ARG A 166 -11.50 10.08 -10.51
N HIS A 167 -11.02 11.30 -10.74
CA HIS A 167 -9.82 11.84 -10.08
C HIS A 167 -10.26 12.66 -8.86
N LEU A 168 -10.31 12.02 -7.68
CA LEU A 168 -10.86 12.61 -6.44
C LEU A 168 -10.15 13.90 -6.00
N PHE A 169 -8.88 14.06 -6.38
CA PHE A 169 -8.05 15.22 -6.08
C PHE A 169 -8.30 16.43 -6.99
N SER A 170 -9.12 16.30 -8.03
CA SER A 170 -9.42 17.37 -9.00
C SER A 170 -10.71 18.11 -8.70
N ARG A 171 -10.81 19.38 -9.11
CA ARG A 171 -12.02 20.20 -9.07
C ARG A 171 -12.32 20.78 -10.45
N ALA A 172 -13.52 21.33 -10.63
CA ALA A 172 -13.91 21.98 -11.89
C ALA A 172 -12.95 23.11 -12.29
N SER A 173 -12.38 23.82 -11.31
CA SER A 173 -11.36 24.85 -11.49
C SER A 173 -10.00 24.35 -12.02
N ASP A 174 -9.80 23.03 -12.09
CA ASP A 174 -8.54 22.42 -12.52
C ASP A 174 -8.56 21.96 -13.97
N ILE A 175 -9.69 22.09 -14.67
CA ILE A 175 -9.78 21.82 -16.11
C ILE A 175 -8.73 22.67 -16.85
N GLY A 176 -7.95 22.03 -17.72
CA GLY A 176 -6.87 22.66 -18.49
C GLY A 176 -5.53 22.76 -17.75
N LYS A 177 -5.47 22.44 -16.44
CA LYS A 177 -4.21 22.41 -15.68
C LYS A 177 -3.53 21.04 -15.76
N SER A 178 -2.21 21.05 -15.56
CA SER A 178 -1.39 19.84 -15.52
C SER A 178 -1.84 18.89 -14.42
N LYS A 179 -2.03 17.61 -14.75
CA LYS A 179 -2.40 16.60 -13.75
C LYS A 179 -1.36 16.45 -12.66
N ALA A 180 -0.08 16.45 -13.05
CA ALA A 180 1.04 16.31 -12.12
C ALA A 180 1.10 17.50 -11.14
N GLU A 181 0.88 18.72 -11.65
CA GLU A 181 0.86 19.93 -10.83
C GLU A 181 -0.33 19.96 -9.87
N VAL A 182 -1.54 19.64 -10.35
CA VAL A 182 -2.74 19.61 -9.53
C VAL A 182 -2.63 18.55 -8.42
N LEU A 183 -2.09 17.37 -8.73
CA LEU A 183 -1.81 16.36 -7.72
C LEU A 183 -0.76 16.84 -6.71
N ALA A 184 0.34 17.45 -7.16
CA ALA A 184 1.35 18.01 -6.27
C ALA A 184 0.75 19.02 -5.27
N ASN A 185 -0.05 19.96 -5.78
CA ASN A 185 -0.71 20.96 -4.96
C ASN A 185 -1.73 20.35 -3.99
N TYR A 186 -2.41 19.28 -4.39
CA TYR A 186 -3.33 18.55 -3.53
C TYR A 186 -2.60 17.82 -2.39
N LEU A 187 -1.52 17.10 -2.68
CA LEU A 187 -0.73 16.39 -1.66
C LEU A 187 -0.14 17.35 -0.63
N LYS A 188 0.37 18.52 -1.05
CA LYS A 188 0.87 19.56 -0.12
C LYS A 188 -0.20 20.11 0.83
N LYS A 189 -1.49 20.02 0.48
CA LYS A 189 -2.60 20.38 1.39
C LYS A 189 -2.89 19.29 2.42
N ILE A 190 -2.51 18.04 2.16
CA ILE A 190 -2.62 16.94 3.12
C ILE A 190 -1.56 17.10 4.22
N ASP A 191 -0.34 17.45 3.81
CA ASP A 191 0.77 17.72 4.71
C ASP A 191 1.77 18.67 4.07
N SER A 192 1.96 19.83 4.70
CA SER A 192 2.87 20.88 4.21
C SER A 192 4.35 20.48 4.21
N ARG A 193 4.72 19.41 4.92
CA ARG A 193 6.09 18.86 4.96
C ARG A 193 6.46 18.11 3.68
N ILE A 194 5.46 17.75 2.85
CA ILE A 194 5.68 16.96 1.64
C ILE A 194 6.47 17.77 0.61
N LYS A 195 7.59 17.19 0.18
CA LYS A 195 8.45 17.68 -0.90
C LYS A 195 8.08 16.97 -2.20
N ILE A 196 7.83 17.74 -3.25
CA ILE A 196 7.35 17.21 -4.53
C ILE A 196 8.10 17.86 -5.68
N GLU A 197 8.62 17.01 -6.56
CA GLU A 197 9.07 17.37 -7.89
C GLU A 197 8.01 16.89 -8.89
N PHE A 198 7.65 17.70 -9.88
CA PHE A 198 6.70 17.29 -10.90
C PHE A 198 7.18 17.67 -12.30
N TYR A 199 6.87 16.80 -13.28
CA TYR A 199 7.27 16.94 -14.66
C TYR A 199 6.07 16.76 -15.58
N LYS A 200 5.78 17.78 -16.40
CA LYS A 200 4.78 17.70 -17.46
C LYS A 200 5.37 17.01 -18.70
N GLU A 201 5.69 15.73 -18.57
CA GLU A 201 6.45 14.98 -19.58
C GLU A 201 5.82 13.62 -19.89
N LYS A 202 5.98 13.18 -21.14
CA LYS A 202 5.46 11.90 -21.61
C LYS A 202 6.57 10.85 -21.56
N LEU A 203 6.27 9.69 -21.00
CA LEU A 203 7.15 8.53 -21.08
C LEU A 203 7.11 7.96 -22.51
N LEU A 204 8.24 8.09 -23.21
CA LEU A 204 8.49 7.62 -24.57
C LEU A 204 9.58 6.54 -24.56
N PRO A 205 9.71 5.72 -25.61
CA PRO A 205 10.79 4.74 -25.73
C PRO A 205 12.20 5.32 -25.53
N ASN A 206 12.44 6.57 -25.94
CA ASN A 206 13.73 7.26 -25.84
C ASN A 206 13.86 8.21 -24.63
N SER A 207 12.85 8.36 -23.77
CA SER A 207 12.97 9.19 -22.54
C SER A 207 14.17 8.78 -21.68
N ASN A 208 14.97 9.75 -21.24
CA ASN A 208 16.04 9.51 -20.27
C ASN A 208 15.46 9.41 -18.86
N LEU A 209 15.37 8.19 -18.33
CA LEU A 209 14.77 7.93 -17.01
C LEU A 209 15.59 8.46 -15.84
N SER A 210 16.92 8.59 -16.01
CA SER A 210 17.80 9.18 -14.98
C SER A 210 17.51 10.65 -14.70
N LYS A 211 16.71 11.32 -15.54
CA LYS A 211 16.22 12.68 -15.29
C LYS A 211 15.18 12.72 -14.16
N TRP A 212 14.42 11.64 -13.98
CA TRP A 212 13.33 11.58 -13.01
C TRP A 212 13.67 10.73 -11.79
N PHE A 213 14.63 9.82 -11.90
CA PHE A 213 14.93 8.86 -10.84
C PHE A 213 16.38 8.99 -10.39
N ASP A 214 16.55 9.49 -9.18
CA ASP A 214 17.82 9.45 -8.46
C ASP A 214 17.98 8.11 -7.71
N GLN A 215 19.14 7.90 -7.09
CA GLN A 215 19.44 6.68 -6.34
C GLN A 215 18.62 6.50 -5.05
N ASP A 216 17.97 7.56 -4.55
CA ASP A 216 17.22 7.53 -3.29
C ASP A 216 15.72 7.21 -3.46
N VAL A 217 15.25 6.96 -4.69
CA VAL A 217 13.86 6.54 -4.95
C VAL A 217 13.66 5.10 -4.47
N ASN A 218 12.70 4.88 -3.58
CA ASN A 218 12.42 3.56 -3.00
C ASN A 218 11.42 2.75 -3.84
N LEU A 219 10.50 3.43 -4.53
CA LEU A 219 9.47 2.78 -5.34
C LEU A 219 9.04 3.70 -6.48
N VAL A 220 8.90 3.12 -7.67
CA VAL A 220 8.23 3.76 -8.82
C VAL A 220 6.87 3.09 -9.02
N ILE A 221 5.81 3.88 -9.14
CA ILE A 221 4.45 3.41 -9.40
C ILE A 221 4.08 3.81 -10.84
N ASN A 222 3.87 2.82 -11.71
CA ASN A 222 3.43 3.05 -13.09
C ASN A 222 1.92 2.83 -13.22
N GLY A 223 1.22 3.87 -13.65
CA GLY A 223 -0.18 3.81 -14.07
C GLY A 223 -0.44 4.53 -15.39
N CYS A 224 0.58 4.64 -16.25
CA CYS A 224 0.43 5.20 -17.58
C CYS A 224 -0.52 4.37 -18.43
N ASP A 225 -1.52 5.05 -18.97
CA ASP A 225 -2.47 4.49 -19.93
C ASP A 225 -1.98 4.68 -21.38
N GLU A 226 -1.24 5.77 -21.64
CA GLU A 226 -0.67 6.10 -22.95
C GLU A 226 0.79 6.61 -22.83
N PRO A 227 1.77 5.96 -23.49
CA PRO A 227 1.66 4.72 -24.26
C PRO A 227 1.22 3.52 -23.41
N TYR A 228 0.78 2.43 -24.06
CA TYR A 228 0.25 1.24 -23.40
C TYR A 228 1.11 0.80 -22.20
N ILE A 229 0.44 0.49 -21.08
CA ILE A 229 1.08 0.21 -19.79
C ILE A 229 2.10 -0.93 -19.88
N GLY A 230 1.87 -1.94 -20.72
CA GLY A 230 2.84 -3.02 -20.91
C GLY A 230 4.19 -2.52 -21.42
N HIS A 231 4.18 -1.60 -22.40
CA HIS A 231 5.42 -1.04 -22.96
C HIS A 231 6.13 -0.10 -21.96
N THR A 232 5.37 0.74 -21.26
CA THR A 232 5.94 1.64 -20.26
C THR A 232 6.52 0.86 -19.08
N SER A 233 5.83 -0.19 -18.63
CA SER A 233 6.31 -1.08 -17.57
C SER A 233 7.59 -1.82 -17.97
N VAL A 234 7.70 -2.36 -19.20
CA VAL A 234 8.96 -3.00 -19.67
C VAL A 234 10.13 -2.04 -19.59
N LYS A 235 9.95 -0.82 -20.11
CA LYS A 235 11.00 0.20 -20.10
C LYS A 235 11.41 0.57 -18.67
N LEU A 236 10.42 0.85 -17.81
CA LEU A 236 10.68 1.20 -16.41
C LEU A 236 11.33 0.03 -15.66
N GLY A 237 10.75 -1.16 -15.73
CA GLY A 237 11.21 -2.33 -14.98
C GLY A 237 12.64 -2.72 -15.33
N ARG A 238 13.01 -2.74 -16.61
CA ARG A 238 14.40 -3.02 -17.02
C ARG A 238 15.38 -1.98 -16.49
N PHE A 239 15.04 -0.69 -16.54
CA PHE A 239 15.89 0.37 -16.00
C PHE A 239 16.01 0.28 -14.47
N LEU A 240 14.89 0.18 -13.76
CA LEU A 240 14.83 0.19 -12.31
C LEU A 240 15.50 -1.04 -11.68
N GLN A 241 15.44 -2.19 -12.36
CA GLN A 241 16.19 -3.38 -11.94
C GLN A 241 17.70 -3.12 -11.89
N THR A 242 18.28 -2.37 -12.84
CA THR A 242 19.72 -2.02 -12.82
C THR A 242 20.10 -1.09 -11.66
N LYS A 243 19.11 -0.49 -11.00
CA LYS A 243 19.27 0.44 -9.88
C LYS A 243 18.82 -0.16 -8.55
N ASN A 244 18.34 -1.41 -8.53
CA ASN A 244 17.70 -2.03 -7.38
C ASN A 244 16.53 -1.19 -6.82
N ILE A 245 15.73 -0.60 -7.71
CA ILE A 245 14.53 0.17 -7.34
C ILE A 245 13.30 -0.67 -7.67
N ALA A 246 12.37 -0.75 -6.73
CA ALA A 246 11.12 -1.48 -6.94
C ALA A 246 10.20 -0.74 -7.92
N LEU A 247 9.47 -1.50 -8.73
CA LEU A 247 8.39 -1.02 -9.59
C LEU A 247 7.07 -1.61 -9.12
N TYR A 248 6.06 -0.77 -8.94
CA TYR A 248 4.67 -1.19 -8.76
C TYR A 248 3.89 -0.84 -10.02
N VAL A 249 3.26 -1.81 -10.66
CA VAL A 249 2.39 -1.58 -11.82
C VAL A 249 0.95 -1.56 -11.31
N SER A 250 0.28 -0.42 -11.45
CA SER A 250 -1.10 -0.24 -10.99
C SER A 250 -1.92 0.53 -12.02
N GLY A 251 -3.09 -0.02 -12.38
CA GLY A 251 -3.98 0.56 -13.40
C GLY A 251 -3.88 -0.13 -14.76
N GLY A 252 -4.48 0.51 -15.78
CA GLY A 252 -4.57 0.07 -17.18
C GLY A 252 -6.00 -0.29 -17.63
N PHE A 253 -6.19 -0.47 -18.93
CA PHE A 253 -7.48 -0.61 -19.62
C PHE A 253 -8.09 -2.03 -19.53
N ASP A 254 -9.41 -2.11 -19.75
CA ASP A 254 -10.32 -3.26 -20.00
C ASP A 254 -10.37 -4.45 -19.03
N ALA A 255 -9.37 -4.63 -18.17
CA ALA A 255 -9.35 -5.74 -17.20
C ALA A 255 -8.88 -5.33 -15.80
N HIS A 256 -8.68 -4.03 -15.51
CA HIS A 256 -7.86 -3.63 -14.34
C HIS A 256 -8.52 -2.63 -13.40
N LEU A 257 -9.72 -2.13 -13.71
CA LEU A 257 -10.53 -1.50 -12.67
C LEU A 257 -10.78 -2.57 -11.59
N MET A 258 -10.47 -2.21 -10.35
CA MET A 258 -10.55 -3.11 -9.20
C MET A 258 -9.47 -4.21 -9.14
N SER A 259 -8.33 -4.04 -9.83
CA SER A 259 -7.14 -4.87 -9.64
C SER A 259 -6.23 -4.35 -8.53
N SER A 260 -5.54 -5.26 -7.82
CA SER A 260 -4.49 -4.89 -6.87
C SER A 260 -3.22 -4.34 -7.55
N GLY A 261 -3.00 -4.66 -8.83
CA GLY A 261 -1.69 -4.48 -9.47
C GLY A 261 -0.62 -5.43 -8.92
N GLU A 262 0.64 -5.18 -9.29
CA GLU A 262 1.76 -6.07 -9.03
C GLU A 262 3.06 -5.34 -8.65
N LEU A 263 3.82 -5.95 -7.73
CA LEU A 263 5.16 -5.53 -7.34
C LEU A 263 6.20 -6.27 -8.20
N VAL A 264 7.17 -5.52 -8.72
CA VAL A 264 8.31 -5.99 -9.50
C VAL A 264 9.59 -5.55 -8.80
N TYR A 265 10.23 -6.47 -8.10
CA TYR A 265 11.46 -6.28 -7.33
C TYR A 265 12.31 -7.58 -7.33
N PRO A 266 13.01 -7.91 -8.44
CA PRO A 266 13.92 -9.05 -8.51
C PRO A 266 15.14 -8.88 -7.58
N PRO A 267 15.72 -9.97 -7.05
CA PRO A 267 15.38 -11.37 -7.32
C PRO A 267 14.19 -11.89 -6.49
N ASN A 268 13.65 -11.08 -5.57
CA ASN A 268 12.57 -11.48 -4.67
C ASN A 268 11.25 -11.77 -5.40
N THR A 269 10.96 -11.04 -6.47
CA THR A 269 9.80 -11.28 -7.36
C THR A 269 10.25 -11.69 -8.77
N PRO A 270 9.34 -12.17 -9.64
CA PRO A 270 9.59 -12.21 -11.07
C PRO A 270 9.95 -10.81 -11.60
N CYS A 271 10.84 -10.72 -12.59
CA CYS A 271 11.14 -9.45 -13.26
C CYS A 271 10.05 -9.06 -14.25
N ILE A 272 10.16 -7.83 -14.78
CA ILE A 272 9.17 -7.33 -15.71
C ILE A 272 9.05 -8.17 -16.98
N ASP A 273 10.14 -8.75 -17.47
CA ASP A 273 10.12 -9.62 -18.66
C ASP A 273 9.37 -10.93 -18.38
N CYS A 274 9.52 -11.50 -17.17
CA CYS A 274 8.74 -12.65 -16.73
C CYS A 274 7.23 -12.33 -16.69
N ILE A 275 6.90 -11.17 -16.11
CA ILE A 275 5.52 -10.70 -15.96
C ILE A 275 4.88 -10.45 -17.33
N GLN A 276 5.60 -9.80 -18.26
CA GLN A 276 5.10 -9.62 -19.62
C GLN A 276 4.86 -10.94 -20.33
N LYS A 277 5.78 -11.92 -20.23
CA LYS A 277 5.59 -13.24 -20.83
C LYS A 277 4.34 -13.93 -20.26
N THR A 278 4.10 -13.78 -18.96
CA THR A 278 2.90 -14.29 -18.30
C THR A 278 1.63 -13.66 -18.88
N PHE A 279 1.58 -12.33 -19.04
CA PHE A 279 0.43 -11.66 -19.66
C PHE A 279 0.26 -11.99 -21.14
N SER A 280 1.34 -12.05 -21.93
CA SER A 280 1.27 -12.43 -23.34
C SER A 280 0.70 -13.84 -23.53
N ASN A 281 1.01 -14.78 -22.64
CA ASN A 281 0.45 -16.12 -22.65
C ASN A 281 -1.01 -16.13 -22.17
N ALA A 282 -1.31 -15.43 -21.07
CA ALA A 282 -2.67 -15.36 -20.52
C ALA A 282 -3.66 -14.64 -21.44
N LEU A 283 -3.16 -13.73 -22.28
CA LEU A 283 -3.94 -12.90 -23.20
C LEU A 283 -3.71 -13.29 -24.66
N SER A 284 -3.13 -14.47 -24.95
CA SER A 284 -2.79 -14.87 -26.32
C SER A 284 -4.00 -14.89 -27.26
N ASP A 285 -5.16 -15.25 -26.71
CA ASP A 285 -6.44 -15.32 -27.43
C ASP A 285 -7.19 -13.98 -27.42
N TRP A 286 -6.75 -13.03 -26.59
CA TRP A 286 -7.30 -11.70 -26.52
C TRP A 286 -6.59 -10.79 -27.54
N LYS A 287 -7.25 -10.57 -28.67
CA LYS A 287 -6.80 -9.67 -29.75
C LYS A 287 -7.67 -8.42 -29.79
N PRO A 288 -7.54 -7.49 -28.83
CA PRO A 288 -8.32 -6.27 -28.83
C PRO A 288 -7.98 -5.47 -30.09
N ILE A 289 -8.99 -5.22 -30.92
CA ILE A 289 -8.87 -4.31 -32.05
C ILE A 289 -9.06 -2.91 -31.48
N TYR A 290 -7.95 -2.28 -31.08
CA TYR A 290 -7.93 -0.85 -30.75
C TYR A 290 -8.07 -0.06 -32.05
N SER A 291 -9.28 -0.06 -32.60
CA SER A 291 -9.64 0.96 -33.56
C SER A 291 -9.60 2.29 -32.83
N ARG A 292 -8.67 3.17 -33.23
CA ARG A 292 -9.08 4.57 -33.30
C ARG A 292 -10.11 4.56 -34.41
N THR A 293 -11.38 4.63 -34.08
CA THR A 293 -12.46 4.61 -35.08
C THR A 293 -12.44 5.83 -35.99
N ASP A 294 -11.55 6.79 -35.75
CA ASP A 294 -11.10 7.81 -36.69
C ASP A 294 -10.56 7.16 -37.98
N ASP A 295 -10.01 5.94 -37.87
CA ASP A 295 -9.54 5.11 -38.99
C ASP A 295 -10.21 3.73 -38.88
N ILE A 296 -11.44 3.66 -39.37
CA ILE A 296 -12.30 2.48 -39.29
C ILE A 296 -11.96 1.42 -40.35
N GLU A 297 -11.06 1.73 -41.29
CA GLU A 297 -10.63 0.80 -42.35
C GLU A 297 -10.26 -0.60 -41.82
N PRO A 298 -9.52 -0.76 -40.71
CA PRO A 298 -9.17 -2.08 -40.18
C PRO A 298 -10.36 -2.89 -39.64
N LEU A 299 -11.46 -2.23 -39.25
CA LEU A 299 -12.70 -2.87 -38.79
C LEU A 299 -13.66 -3.19 -39.95
N VAL A 300 -13.65 -2.35 -40.98
CA VAL A 300 -14.63 -2.35 -42.07
C VAL A 300 -14.05 -2.93 -43.36
N SER A 301 -12.75 -3.26 -43.42
CA SER A 301 -12.12 -3.92 -44.57
C SER A 301 -12.81 -5.23 -44.97
N ASN A 302 -13.52 -5.87 -44.04
CA ASN A 302 -14.30 -7.10 -44.28
C ASN A 302 -15.79 -6.84 -44.57
N ILE A 303 -16.24 -5.59 -44.61
CA ILE A 303 -17.64 -5.20 -44.75
C ILE A 303 -17.75 -4.21 -45.92
N ASN A 304 -18.29 -4.68 -47.06
CA ASN A 304 -18.52 -3.88 -48.30
C ASN A 304 -19.62 -2.80 -48.15
N LYS A 305 -19.54 -1.92 -47.16
CA LYS A 305 -20.43 -0.76 -47.01
C LYS A 305 -19.65 0.48 -46.58
N LYS A 306 -19.75 1.55 -47.39
CA LYS A 306 -19.36 2.91 -46.96
C LYS A 306 -20.30 3.36 -45.84
N ILE A 307 -19.80 3.44 -44.61
CA ILE A 307 -20.54 3.97 -43.46
C ILE A 307 -20.11 5.43 -43.27
N ASN A 308 -21.06 6.36 -43.29
CA ASN A 308 -20.81 7.77 -43.01
C ASN A 308 -20.78 7.96 -41.48
N ILE A 309 -19.61 8.16 -40.89
CA ILE A 309 -19.44 8.28 -39.43
C ILE A 309 -19.30 9.76 -39.06
N PRO A 310 -20.05 10.26 -38.06
CA PRO A 310 -19.89 11.64 -37.59
C PRO A 310 -18.45 11.88 -37.10
N THR A 311 -17.84 12.99 -37.50
CA THR A 311 -16.47 13.41 -37.08
C THR A 311 -16.35 13.69 -35.58
N ASP A 312 -17.47 13.75 -34.87
CA ASP A 312 -17.56 14.22 -33.49
C ASP A 312 -17.80 13.07 -32.49
N TYR A 313 -17.67 11.83 -32.95
CA TYR A 313 -17.90 10.63 -32.14
C TYR A 313 -16.65 10.27 -31.32
N ALA A 314 -16.61 10.71 -30.06
CA ALA A 314 -15.60 10.26 -29.11
C ALA A 314 -15.98 8.88 -28.55
N ILE A 315 -15.31 7.83 -29.00
CA ILE A 315 -15.52 6.48 -28.47
C ILE A 315 -15.03 6.40 -27.03
N GLY A 316 -15.91 5.89 -26.16
CA GLY A 316 -15.59 5.62 -24.77
C GLY A 316 -14.66 4.41 -24.63
N GLY A 317 -13.72 4.50 -23.69
CA GLY A 317 -13.02 3.32 -23.16
C GLY A 317 -13.89 2.55 -22.15
N PRO A 318 -13.31 1.58 -21.41
CA PRO A 318 -14.01 0.82 -20.38
C PRO A 318 -14.69 1.76 -19.40
N GLY A 319 -15.98 1.52 -19.18
CA GLY A 319 -16.76 2.24 -18.20
C GLY A 319 -16.24 1.97 -16.79
N GLY A 320 -16.34 2.97 -15.92
CA GLY A 320 -15.98 2.82 -14.51
C GLY A 320 -16.41 4.00 -13.67
N ILE A 321 -16.69 3.74 -12.40
CA ILE A 321 -17.00 4.77 -11.39
C ILE A 321 -15.80 5.02 -10.48
N ALA A 322 -15.80 6.17 -9.78
CA ALA A 322 -14.72 6.54 -8.86
C ALA A 322 -14.39 5.43 -7.85
N SER A 323 -15.41 4.76 -7.31
CA SER A 323 -15.25 3.68 -6.33
C SER A 323 -14.42 2.51 -6.84
N MET A 324 -14.46 2.20 -8.14
CA MET A 324 -13.65 1.13 -8.73
C MET A 324 -12.16 1.52 -8.80
N SER A 325 -11.89 2.79 -9.11
CA SER A 325 -10.52 3.34 -9.07
C SER A 325 -10.00 3.41 -7.62
N GLY A 326 -10.88 3.81 -6.69
CA GLY A 326 -10.59 3.83 -5.25
C GLY A 326 -10.28 2.43 -4.72
N TYR A 327 -11.09 1.42 -5.05
CA TYR A 327 -10.85 0.03 -4.64
C TYR A 327 -9.46 -0.46 -5.07
N SER A 328 -9.12 -0.28 -6.35
CA SER A 328 -7.80 -0.64 -6.87
C SER A 328 -6.68 0.08 -6.12
N ALA A 329 -6.83 1.39 -5.91
CA ALA A 329 -5.84 2.19 -5.21
C ALA A 329 -5.65 1.77 -3.75
N PHE A 330 -6.74 1.53 -3.00
CA PHE A 330 -6.65 1.10 -1.60
C PHE A 330 -6.01 -0.29 -1.48
N LEU A 331 -6.39 -1.23 -2.34
CA LEU A 331 -5.79 -2.57 -2.35
C LEU A 331 -4.31 -2.52 -2.75
N SER A 332 -3.93 -1.70 -3.73
CA SER A 332 -2.51 -1.45 -4.05
C SER A 332 -1.76 -0.84 -2.87
N THR A 333 -2.36 0.17 -2.20
CA THR A 333 -1.72 0.90 -1.10
C THR A 333 -1.42 -0.04 0.08
N LEU A 334 -2.31 -0.96 0.43
CA LEU A 334 -2.05 -1.94 1.50
C LEU A 334 -0.77 -2.73 1.23
N LYS A 335 -0.60 -3.24 0.00
CA LYS A 335 0.59 -3.98 -0.42
C LYS A 335 1.84 -3.10 -0.44
N ILE A 336 1.70 -1.86 -0.94
CA ILE A 336 2.81 -0.90 -1.01
C ILE A 336 3.28 -0.49 0.38
N ILE A 337 2.38 -0.18 1.32
CA ILE A 337 2.74 0.20 2.69
C ILE A 337 3.45 -0.96 3.38
N HIS A 338 2.94 -2.20 3.24
CA HIS A 338 3.59 -3.37 3.83
C HIS A 338 5.01 -3.57 3.28
N PHE A 339 5.19 -3.45 1.96
CA PHE A 339 6.52 -3.50 1.33
C PHE A 339 7.45 -2.39 1.83
N LEU A 340 6.97 -1.15 1.85
CA LEU A 340 7.76 0.02 2.25
C LEU A 340 8.05 0.07 3.76
N SER A 341 7.32 -0.70 4.56
CA SER A 341 7.55 -0.85 5.99
C SER A 341 8.78 -1.70 6.30
N GLU A 342 9.35 -2.38 5.30
CA GLU A 342 10.53 -3.26 5.44
C GLU A 342 10.33 -4.39 6.46
N ASP A 343 9.12 -4.94 6.47
CA ASP A 343 8.81 -6.13 7.27
C ASP A 343 9.69 -7.30 6.83
N SER A 344 10.45 -7.85 7.79
CA SER A 344 11.25 -9.05 7.59
C SER A 344 10.44 -10.27 7.16
N GLN A 345 9.12 -10.29 7.42
CA GLN A 345 8.20 -11.35 7.02
C GLN A 345 7.42 -11.06 5.73
N TYR A 346 7.77 -9.99 5.00
CA TYR A 346 7.06 -9.62 3.77
C TYR A 346 7.02 -10.77 2.75
N ASN A 347 5.81 -11.14 2.32
CA ASN A 347 5.62 -12.19 1.33
C ASN A 347 5.79 -11.64 -0.09
N TYR A 348 6.90 -12.02 -0.73
CA TYR A 348 7.21 -11.62 -2.11
C TYR A 348 6.44 -12.39 -3.19
N SER A 349 5.48 -13.25 -2.82
CA SER A 349 4.59 -13.89 -3.78
C SER A 349 3.81 -12.85 -4.57
N THR A 350 4.07 -12.77 -5.87
CA THR A 350 3.44 -11.78 -6.73
C THR A 350 2.05 -12.25 -7.15
N ILE A 351 1.07 -12.04 -6.27
CA ILE A 351 -0.34 -12.33 -6.54
C ILE A 351 -1.06 -11.04 -6.92
N ARG A 352 -1.76 -11.08 -8.05
CA ARG A 352 -2.66 -10.03 -8.52
C ARG A 352 -4.09 -10.44 -8.18
N TYR A 353 -4.81 -9.57 -7.47
CA TYR A 353 -6.21 -9.77 -7.13
C TYR A 353 -7.09 -8.90 -8.02
N GLU A 354 -8.26 -9.40 -8.42
CA GLU A 354 -9.22 -8.66 -9.23
C GLU A 354 -10.63 -8.88 -8.69
N TYR A 355 -11.33 -7.80 -8.36
CA TYR A 355 -12.70 -7.89 -7.87
C TYR A 355 -13.69 -7.84 -9.03
N LEU A 356 -14.61 -8.80 -9.06
CA LEU A 356 -15.64 -8.93 -10.09
C LEU A 356 -16.94 -8.29 -9.58
N PRO A 357 -17.33 -7.09 -10.05
CA PRO A 357 -18.46 -6.35 -9.48
C PRO A 357 -19.81 -7.05 -9.66
N ASN A 358 -19.96 -7.88 -10.69
CA ASN A 358 -21.22 -8.59 -10.96
C ASN A 358 -21.44 -9.79 -10.03
N SER A 359 -20.37 -10.46 -9.58
CA SER A 359 -20.46 -11.62 -8.68
C SER A 359 -20.12 -11.31 -7.23
N GLY A 360 -19.38 -10.21 -6.99
CA GLY A 360 -18.82 -9.88 -5.68
C GLY A 360 -17.59 -10.72 -5.31
N GLU A 361 -17.03 -11.48 -6.26
CA GLU A 361 -15.89 -12.36 -6.02
C GLU A 361 -14.55 -11.63 -6.20
N LEU A 362 -13.54 -12.08 -5.45
CA LEU A 362 -12.16 -11.67 -5.63
C LEU A 362 -11.38 -12.83 -6.28
N THR A 363 -11.04 -12.69 -7.56
CA THR A 363 -10.17 -13.64 -8.24
C THR A 363 -8.71 -13.33 -7.94
N LYS A 364 -7.83 -14.32 -8.14
CA LYS A 364 -6.40 -14.16 -7.96
C LYS A 364 -5.62 -14.81 -9.10
N PHE A 365 -4.54 -14.17 -9.48
CA PHE A 365 -3.63 -14.61 -10.52
C PHE A 365 -2.19 -14.49 -10.01
N THR A 366 -1.44 -15.60 -10.07
CA THR A 366 -0.05 -15.62 -9.61
C THR A 366 0.88 -15.33 -10.78
N LEU A 367 1.73 -14.31 -10.63
CA LEU A 367 2.80 -14.00 -11.57
C LEU A 367 4.01 -14.88 -11.26
N LEU A 368 4.48 -15.63 -12.25
CA LEU A 368 5.50 -16.64 -12.08
C LEU A 368 6.84 -16.23 -12.71
N LYS A 369 7.91 -16.55 -11.98
CA LYS A 369 9.29 -16.43 -12.48
C LYS A 369 9.49 -17.47 -13.58
N GLN A 370 10.00 -17.03 -14.72
CA GLN A 370 10.22 -17.91 -15.87
C GLN A 370 11.59 -18.58 -15.73
N GLY A 371 11.65 -19.92 -15.86
CA GLY A 371 12.89 -20.69 -15.69
C GLY A 371 13.97 -20.33 -16.71
N ASP A 372 13.58 -19.84 -17.89
CA ASP A 372 14.45 -19.42 -18.99
C ASP A 372 14.74 -17.90 -19.01
N CYS A 373 14.41 -17.16 -17.95
CA CYS A 373 14.55 -15.70 -17.95
C CYS A 373 16.00 -15.23 -17.84
N ASN A 374 16.56 -14.77 -18.96
CA ASN A 374 17.89 -14.18 -19.02
C ASN A 374 18.07 -12.87 -18.23
N ALA A 375 16.98 -12.21 -17.80
CA ALA A 375 17.05 -10.93 -17.09
C ALA A 375 17.17 -11.07 -15.57
N CYS A 376 16.60 -12.12 -14.96
CA CYS A 376 16.56 -12.29 -13.49
C CYS A 376 17.02 -13.67 -12.99
N ASN A 377 17.52 -14.53 -13.88
CA ASN A 377 18.14 -15.81 -13.53
C ASN A 377 19.67 -15.77 -13.66
N ARG A 378 20.25 -14.59 -13.87
CA ARG A 378 21.70 -14.37 -13.94
C ARG A 378 22.25 -13.93 -12.59
#